data_AF-A0A961WCM8-F1
#
_entry.id   AF-A0A961WCM8-F1
#
_cell.length_a   1.000
_cell.length_b   1.000
_cell.length_c   1.000
_cell.angle_alpha   90.00
_cell.angle_beta   90.00
_cell.angle_gamma   90.00
#
_symmetry.space_group_name_H-M   'P 1'
#
loop_
_entity.id
_entity.type
_entity.pdbx_description
1 polymer ?
#
loop_
_entity_poly.entity_id
_entity_poly.type
_entity_poly.pdbx_seq_one_letter_code
_entity_poly.pdbx_strand_id
1 'polypeptide(L)'
;IADEWIGLKPGTDGMFVAALIHELLRTENVDLDYLVRYTNAHWLVIDDPGAEDHGLFARSFNQEPIAFDKKTGKIVDANAPDSAPALSGSFTLPDGRKGVPSFELLARRFLSEDYTPERAAEITGLSPETIRRIAEELARVAFQEEVVLDIPWTDWAGRRQEKMIGRPISMHAMRGISAHSNGFHTCRMIHILQILLGTIDCPGGFRYKAPYPKCIPPRIKPTGKTTQVNRNEPLGGPHLGFPISPQDLLIDANGVPQRIDKAFSWDAPLANHGLMHMVITNAANEDPYPIEVLFLYMANMAWNSSMNTPAVIKHLTAKDETTGEYKIPKIIYSDAYNSEMVAYADLILPDTTYLERWDCISLLDRPISEPDGPADAIRHPVVEPDRDVRGFQSVLIDLGWRLGLPALTNADGSRKYPGGYPDYIVNHQRMPGVGPLSGWRGKDGKSFGKGEPNPNQLKEYIKNGSFHVHHLPEHMRYFKHANRDYLDWANSVGFIADAEQLVFQLYLEPMQKFR
;
A
#
# COMPACT_ATOMS: atom_id res chain seq x y z
N ILE A 1 14.39 10.36 21.28
CA ILE A 1 15.14 11.60 21.58
C ILE A 1 15.45 12.21 20.21
N ALA A 2 15.16 13.50 20.02
CA ALA A 2 15.37 14.22 18.77
C ALA A 2 16.29 15.42 19.04
N ASP A 3 17.15 15.77 18.07
CA ASP A 3 18.07 16.91 18.18
C ASP A 3 17.35 18.26 18.04
N GLU A 4 16.28 18.30 17.23
CA GLU A 4 15.45 19.48 17.00
C GLU A 4 13.96 19.10 16.97
N TRP A 5 13.10 20.00 17.44
CA TRP A 5 11.65 19.90 17.31
C TRP A 5 11.09 21.07 16.48
N ILE A 6 10.41 20.74 15.37
CA ILE A 6 9.74 21.70 14.51
C ILE A 6 8.23 21.74 14.83
N GLY A 7 7.81 22.78 15.55
CA GLY A 7 6.43 22.96 16.03
C GLY A 7 5.49 23.61 15.02
N LEU A 8 5.21 22.94 13.90
CA LEU A 8 4.27 23.42 12.88
C LEU A 8 2.80 23.30 13.32
N LYS A 9 1.92 24.16 12.76
CA LYS A 9 0.49 24.14 13.02
C LYS A 9 -0.15 22.81 12.55
N PRO A 10 -0.97 22.12 13.35
CA PRO A 10 -1.50 20.80 12.98
C PRO A 10 -2.20 20.77 11.61
N GLY A 11 -1.88 19.77 10.79
CA GLY A 11 -2.46 19.58 9.45
C GLY A 11 -1.82 20.44 8.35
N THR A 12 -0.73 21.15 8.64
CA THR A 12 -0.03 22.04 7.67
C THR A 12 1.28 21.46 7.14
N ASP A 13 1.63 20.24 7.53
CA ASP A 13 2.86 19.53 7.14
C ASP A 13 3.06 19.49 5.63
N GLY A 14 1.98 19.29 4.88
CA GLY A 14 2.04 19.25 3.42
C GLY A 14 2.56 20.55 2.80
N MET A 15 2.22 21.71 3.39
CA MET A 15 2.70 23.00 2.94
C MET A 15 4.19 23.20 3.28
N PHE A 16 4.59 22.76 4.47
CA PHE A 16 6.01 22.77 4.87
C PHE A 16 6.85 21.95 3.89
N VAL A 17 6.44 20.71 3.59
CA VAL A 17 7.14 19.84 2.64
C VAL A 17 7.16 20.44 1.23
N ALA A 18 6.06 21.06 0.78
CA ALA A 18 6.01 21.73 -0.52
C ALA A 18 7.01 22.90 -0.62
N ALA A 19 7.22 23.65 0.46
CA ALA A 19 8.21 24.73 0.50
C ALA A 19 9.66 24.23 0.54
N LEU A 20 9.91 23.07 1.15
CA LEU A 20 11.21 22.41 1.02
C LEU A 20 11.48 21.99 -0.42
N ILE A 21 10.47 21.42 -1.11
CA ILE A 21 10.57 21.07 -2.53
C ILE A 21 10.82 22.32 -3.39
N HIS A 22 10.11 23.42 -3.12
CA HIS A 22 10.33 24.71 -3.78
C HIS A 22 11.79 25.16 -3.66
N GLU A 23 12.34 25.18 -2.45
CA GLU A 23 13.72 25.63 -2.22
C GLU A 23 14.76 24.74 -2.88
N LEU A 24 14.57 23.41 -2.83
CA LEU A 24 15.47 22.46 -3.48
C LEU A 24 15.45 22.63 -5.01
N LEU A 25 14.28 22.86 -5.62
CA LEU A 25 14.19 23.14 -7.05
C LEU A 25 14.81 24.50 -7.41
N ARG A 26 14.53 25.55 -6.63
CA ARG A 26 15.03 26.91 -6.86
C ARG A 26 16.57 26.98 -6.77
N THR A 27 17.15 26.17 -5.91
CA THR A 27 18.61 26.09 -5.70
C THR A 27 19.28 24.97 -6.50
N GLU A 28 18.53 24.30 -7.38
CA GLU A 28 19.00 23.19 -8.23
C GLU A 28 19.59 21.99 -7.43
N ASN A 29 19.21 21.85 -6.17
CA ASN A 29 19.62 20.75 -5.29
C ASN A 29 18.66 19.57 -5.41
N VAL A 30 18.61 18.95 -6.59
CA VAL A 30 17.81 17.76 -6.89
C VAL A 30 18.61 16.73 -7.68
N ASP A 31 18.30 15.46 -7.51
CA ASP A 31 19.05 14.35 -8.09
C ASP A 31 18.68 14.02 -9.54
N LEU A 32 19.09 14.85 -10.49
CA LEU A 32 18.67 14.67 -11.89
C LEU A 32 19.05 13.30 -12.49
N ASP A 33 20.20 12.71 -12.09
CA ASP A 33 20.60 11.38 -12.56
C ASP A 33 19.68 10.28 -12.01
N TYR A 34 19.38 10.31 -10.70
CA TYR A 34 18.41 9.40 -10.09
C TYR A 34 17.01 9.55 -10.69
N LEU A 35 16.58 10.80 -10.93
CA LEU A 35 15.28 11.08 -11.54
C LEU A 35 15.18 10.44 -12.93
N VAL A 36 16.20 10.58 -13.78
CA VAL A 36 16.25 9.96 -15.10
C VAL A 36 16.27 8.43 -15.00
N ARG A 37 17.02 7.86 -14.04
CA ARG A 37 17.20 6.41 -13.95
C ARG A 37 16.02 5.65 -13.37
N TYR A 38 15.31 6.23 -12.40
CA TYR A 38 14.39 5.47 -11.53
C TYR A 38 12.98 6.03 -11.48
N THR A 39 12.67 7.07 -12.25
CA THR A 39 11.38 7.75 -12.18
C THR A 39 10.79 8.00 -13.56
N ASN A 40 9.54 8.45 -13.59
CA ASN A 40 8.87 8.91 -14.80
C ASN A 40 9.13 10.39 -15.15
N ALA A 41 10.17 11.02 -14.57
CA ALA A 41 10.50 12.45 -14.73
C ALA A 41 10.54 12.93 -16.20
N HIS A 42 11.05 12.09 -17.09
CA HIS A 42 11.21 12.37 -18.52
C HIS A 42 10.06 11.91 -19.40
N TRP A 43 9.08 11.19 -18.85
CA TRP A 43 7.94 10.71 -19.63
C TRP A 43 7.12 11.91 -20.10
N LEU A 44 6.81 11.95 -21.40
CA LEU A 44 6.05 13.06 -21.98
C LEU A 44 4.56 12.92 -21.63
N VAL A 45 3.99 14.01 -21.13
CA VAL A 45 2.57 14.18 -20.83
C VAL A 45 1.93 14.99 -21.96
N ILE A 46 0.77 14.54 -22.43
CA ILE A 46 0.00 15.20 -23.51
C ILE A 46 -0.53 16.55 -23.01
N ASP A 47 -0.08 17.63 -23.63
CA ASP A 47 -0.48 19.00 -23.34
C ASP A 47 -1.42 19.53 -24.44
N ASP A 48 -2.63 18.98 -24.48
CA ASP A 48 -3.69 19.35 -25.42
C ASP A 48 -5.02 19.67 -24.71
N PRO A 49 -5.16 20.87 -24.11
CA PRO A 49 -6.34 21.21 -23.32
C PRO A 49 -7.66 21.01 -24.08
N GLY A 50 -8.57 20.21 -23.50
CA GLY A 50 -9.87 19.88 -24.09
C GLY A 50 -9.92 18.51 -24.78
N ALA A 51 -8.77 17.88 -25.06
CA ALA A 51 -8.71 16.50 -25.50
C ALA A 51 -9.01 15.52 -24.33
N GLU A 52 -9.62 14.38 -24.64
CA GLU A 52 -9.96 13.34 -23.65
C GLU A 52 -8.71 12.77 -22.94
N ASP A 53 -7.59 12.70 -23.63
CA ASP A 53 -6.31 12.20 -23.14
C ASP A 53 -5.36 13.31 -22.65
N HIS A 54 -5.85 14.54 -22.47
CA HIS A 54 -5.07 15.62 -21.89
C HIS A 54 -4.56 15.25 -20.48
N GLY A 55 -3.25 15.42 -20.27
CA GLY A 55 -2.59 15.05 -19.03
C GLY A 55 -2.26 13.56 -18.91
N LEU A 56 -2.62 12.72 -19.88
CA LEU A 56 -2.15 11.33 -19.91
C LEU A 56 -0.74 11.25 -20.49
N PHE A 57 -0.02 10.17 -20.21
CA PHE A 57 1.29 9.95 -20.82
C PHE A 57 1.14 9.67 -22.31
N ALA A 58 1.94 10.37 -23.11
CA ALA A 58 2.11 10.08 -24.51
C ALA A 58 2.80 8.72 -24.66
N ARG A 59 2.32 7.92 -25.61
CA ARG A 59 2.79 6.55 -25.84
C ARG A 59 3.11 6.31 -27.31
N SER A 60 4.01 5.36 -27.54
CA SER A 60 4.29 4.82 -28.87
C SER A 60 3.11 3.95 -29.37
N PHE A 61 3.21 3.48 -30.61
CA PHE A 61 2.25 2.50 -31.16
C PHE A 61 2.13 1.24 -30.29
N ASN A 62 3.22 0.82 -29.64
CA ASN A 62 3.25 -0.35 -28.76
C ASN A 62 2.79 -0.06 -27.32
N GLN A 63 2.21 1.11 -27.05
CA GLN A 63 1.76 1.56 -25.71
C GLN A 63 2.88 1.82 -24.68
N GLU A 64 4.14 1.83 -25.12
CA GLU A 64 5.26 2.23 -24.27
C GLU A 64 5.33 3.75 -24.09
N PRO A 65 5.65 4.25 -22.88
CA PRO A 65 5.84 5.68 -22.65
C PRO A 65 7.01 6.21 -23.48
N ILE A 66 6.90 7.46 -23.92
CA ILE A 66 7.92 8.10 -24.75
C ILE A 66 8.59 9.29 -24.06
N ALA A 67 9.84 9.55 -24.44
CA ALA A 67 10.64 10.69 -23.99
C ALA A 67 11.31 11.38 -25.17
N PHE A 68 11.75 12.62 -24.99
CA PHE A 68 12.57 13.33 -25.98
C PHE A 68 14.04 13.21 -25.62
N ASP A 69 14.85 12.59 -26.46
CA ASP A 69 16.29 12.45 -26.25
C ASP A 69 17.05 13.66 -26.82
N LYS A 70 17.75 14.39 -25.94
CA LYS A 70 18.50 15.60 -26.29
C LYS A 70 19.71 15.31 -27.18
N LYS A 71 20.27 14.10 -27.13
CA LYS A 71 21.44 13.74 -27.94
C LYS A 71 21.06 13.52 -29.40
N THR A 72 19.96 12.80 -29.63
CA THR A 72 19.50 12.48 -30.99
C THR A 72 18.52 13.51 -31.56
N GLY A 73 17.91 14.34 -30.71
CA GLY A 73 16.87 15.29 -31.09
C GLY A 73 15.56 14.61 -31.51
N LYS A 74 15.32 13.39 -31.01
CA LYS A 74 14.19 12.54 -31.43
C LYS A 74 13.39 12.05 -30.23
N ILE A 75 12.15 11.67 -30.52
CA ILE A 75 11.32 10.88 -29.61
C ILE A 75 11.87 9.46 -29.55
N VAL A 76 12.05 8.94 -28.33
CA VAL A 76 12.54 7.60 -28.03
C VAL A 76 11.63 6.92 -27.01
N ASP A 77 11.82 5.61 -26.81
CA ASP A 77 11.26 4.90 -25.67
C ASP A 77 11.80 5.52 -24.37
N ALA A 78 10.91 5.86 -23.44
CA ALA A 78 11.31 6.45 -22.16
C ALA A 78 12.13 5.48 -21.30
N ASN A 79 12.03 4.17 -21.52
CA ASN A 79 12.79 3.15 -20.81
C ASN A 79 14.10 2.79 -21.52
N ALA A 80 14.52 3.54 -22.55
CA ALA A 80 15.79 3.30 -23.21
C ALA A 80 16.98 3.64 -22.29
N PRO A 81 17.83 2.67 -21.89
CA PRO A 81 18.81 2.82 -20.81
C PRO A 81 19.95 3.81 -21.10
N ASP A 82 20.25 4.04 -22.38
CA ASP A 82 21.35 4.91 -22.84
C ASP A 82 20.86 6.28 -23.37
N SER A 83 19.56 6.56 -23.24
CA SER A 83 18.98 7.83 -23.65
C SER A 83 19.45 8.99 -22.76
N ALA A 84 19.50 10.21 -23.31
CA ALA A 84 19.74 11.43 -22.53
C ALA A 84 18.48 12.30 -22.55
N PRO A 85 17.43 11.90 -21.82
CA PRO A 85 16.12 12.50 -21.97
C PRO A 85 16.09 13.95 -21.47
N ALA A 86 15.18 14.73 -22.06
CA ALA A 86 14.84 16.06 -21.59
C ALA A 86 13.93 15.99 -20.35
N LEU A 87 14.26 16.78 -19.33
CA LEU A 87 13.43 16.97 -18.14
C LEU A 87 12.65 18.28 -18.16
N SER A 88 12.98 19.17 -19.09
CA SER A 88 12.36 20.48 -19.26
C SER A 88 12.03 20.76 -20.72
N GLY A 89 11.13 21.72 -20.92
CA GLY A 89 10.72 22.20 -22.25
C GLY A 89 9.40 21.61 -22.75
N SER A 90 9.22 21.67 -24.06
CA SER A 90 8.00 21.28 -24.77
C SER A 90 8.39 20.73 -26.14
N PHE A 91 7.80 19.59 -26.51
CA PHE A 91 8.18 18.85 -27.70
C PHE A 91 6.96 18.50 -28.55
N THR A 92 7.15 18.44 -29.86
CA THR A 92 6.11 17.95 -30.78
C THR A 92 6.08 16.42 -30.75
N LEU A 93 4.91 15.87 -30.43
CA LEU A 93 4.62 14.44 -30.43
C LEU A 93 4.49 13.92 -31.88
N PRO A 94 4.59 12.59 -32.11
CA PRO A 94 4.48 12.00 -33.44
C PRO A 94 3.16 12.31 -34.17
N ASP A 95 2.07 12.57 -33.43
CA ASP A 95 0.76 12.95 -33.95
C ASP A 95 0.59 14.47 -34.16
N GLY A 96 1.64 15.26 -33.94
CA GLY A 96 1.66 16.71 -34.08
C GLY A 96 1.23 17.48 -32.82
N ARG A 97 0.73 16.79 -31.78
CA ARG A 97 0.36 17.43 -30.50
C ARG A 97 1.59 17.83 -29.69
N LYS A 98 1.36 18.52 -28.58
CA LYS A 98 2.41 18.97 -27.67
C LYS A 98 2.60 17.98 -26.52
N GLY A 99 3.85 17.66 -26.22
CA GLY A 99 4.25 16.82 -25.09
C GLY A 99 5.20 17.57 -24.17
N VAL A 100 5.00 17.42 -22.86
CA VAL A 100 5.82 18.09 -21.82
C VAL A 100 6.36 17.03 -20.86
N PRO A 101 7.66 17.01 -20.52
CA PRO A 101 8.18 16.08 -19.52
C PRO A 101 7.45 16.22 -18.18
N SER A 102 7.21 15.10 -17.51
CA SER A 102 6.46 15.11 -16.25
C SER A 102 7.15 15.95 -15.15
N PHE A 103 8.49 15.99 -15.16
CA PHE A 103 9.29 16.83 -14.25
C PHE A 103 9.09 18.33 -14.51
N GLU A 104 8.96 18.77 -15.75
CA GLU A 104 8.66 20.16 -16.09
C GLU A 104 7.34 20.62 -15.45
N LEU A 105 6.31 19.76 -15.49
CA LEU A 105 5.01 20.05 -14.86
C LEU A 105 5.13 20.15 -13.34
N LEU A 106 5.93 19.27 -12.72
CA LEU A 106 6.22 19.31 -11.30
C LEU A 106 6.99 20.57 -10.92
N ALA A 107 8.05 20.90 -11.66
CA ALA A 107 8.89 22.06 -11.42
C ALA A 107 8.09 23.36 -11.54
N ARG A 108 7.31 23.54 -12.62
CA ARG A 108 6.40 24.69 -12.79
C ARG A 108 5.45 24.85 -11.61
N ARG A 109 4.92 23.74 -11.09
CA ARG A 109 4.00 23.77 -9.95
C ARG A 109 4.71 24.24 -8.69
N PHE A 110 5.82 23.60 -8.32
CA PHE A 110 6.46 23.88 -7.03
C PHE A 110 7.33 25.14 -7.02
N LEU A 111 7.79 25.62 -8.18
CA LEU A 111 8.47 26.91 -8.30
C LEU A 111 7.50 28.10 -8.28
N SER A 112 6.18 27.88 -8.23
CA SER A 112 5.23 28.98 -8.10
C SER A 112 5.37 29.70 -6.76
N GLU A 113 4.91 30.95 -6.72
CA GLU A 113 4.90 31.78 -5.50
C GLU A 113 4.09 31.14 -4.36
N ASP A 114 3.14 30.25 -4.70
CA ASP A 114 2.29 29.55 -3.74
C ASP A 114 3.09 28.68 -2.76
N TYR A 115 4.30 28.25 -3.13
CA TYR A 115 5.12 27.34 -2.33
C TYR A 115 6.40 27.98 -1.79
N THR A 116 6.52 29.30 -1.87
CA THR A 116 7.64 30.02 -1.27
C THR A 116 7.68 29.83 0.26
N PRO A 117 8.87 29.88 0.89
CA PRO A 117 8.96 29.88 2.35
C PRO A 117 8.18 31.00 3.04
N GLU A 118 8.06 32.17 2.41
CA GLU A 118 7.20 33.27 2.89
C GLU A 118 5.74 32.83 2.96
N ARG A 119 5.22 32.24 1.89
CA ARG A 119 3.84 31.76 1.86
C ARG A 119 3.61 30.61 2.82
N ALA A 120 4.58 29.70 2.94
CA ALA A 120 4.51 28.59 3.88
C ALA A 120 4.59 29.04 5.34
N ALA A 121 5.33 30.09 5.66
CA ALA A 121 5.39 30.67 7.01
C ALA A 121 4.01 31.10 7.51
N GLU A 122 3.22 31.77 6.67
CA GLU A 122 1.85 32.22 6.99
C GLU A 122 0.91 31.05 7.36
N ILE A 123 1.10 29.89 6.72
CA ILE A 123 0.23 28.71 6.89
C ILE A 123 0.71 27.85 8.05
N THR A 124 2.01 27.57 8.09
CA THR A 124 2.62 26.59 9.01
C THR A 124 2.94 27.18 10.38
N GLY A 125 3.12 28.51 10.47
CA GLY A 125 3.58 29.20 11.67
C GLY A 125 5.11 29.13 11.88
N LEU A 126 5.87 28.60 10.92
CA LEU A 126 7.34 28.61 10.94
C LEU A 126 7.88 29.91 10.35
N SER A 127 9.12 30.28 10.66
CA SER A 127 9.80 31.39 9.96
C SER A 127 10.27 30.96 8.56
N PRO A 128 10.27 31.85 7.56
CA PRO A 128 10.87 31.56 6.25
C PRO A 128 12.32 31.08 6.37
N GLU A 129 13.09 31.66 7.29
CA GLU A 129 14.50 31.33 7.56
C GLU A 129 14.64 29.88 8.04
N THR A 130 13.74 29.41 8.91
CA THR A 130 13.72 28.00 9.36
C THR A 130 13.49 27.05 8.20
N ILE A 131 12.53 27.37 7.32
CA ILE A 131 12.21 26.51 6.17
C ILE A 131 13.40 26.44 5.21
N ARG A 132 14.02 27.59 4.89
CA ARG A 132 15.21 27.65 4.04
C ARG A 132 16.37 26.87 4.63
N ARG A 133 16.68 27.08 5.92
CA ARG A 133 17.73 26.35 6.63
C ARG A 133 17.53 24.84 6.52
N ILE A 134 16.32 24.35 6.76
CA ILE A 134 16.04 22.90 6.68
C ILE A 134 16.22 22.39 5.24
N ALA A 135 15.78 23.14 4.22
CA ALA A 135 16.02 22.76 2.83
C ALA A 135 17.53 22.71 2.49
N GLU A 136 18.31 23.69 2.97
CA GLU A 136 19.76 23.72 2.81
C GLU A 136 20.47 22.58 3.54
N GLU A 137 20.02 22.23 4.74
CA GLU A 137 20.53 21.08 5.50
C GLU A 137 20.25 19.76 4.77
N LEU A 138 19.03 19.58 4.24
CA LEU A 138 18.68 18.42 3.43
C LEU A 138 19.56 18.35 2.17
N ALA A 139 19.76 19.47 1.47
CA ALA A 139 20.64 19.52 0.31
C ALA A 139 22.08 19.15 0.66
N ARG A 140 22.65 19.78 1.70
CA ARG A 140 24.02 19.49 2.16
C ARG A 140 24.19 18.01 2.48
N VAL A 141 23.30 17.44 3.31
CA VAL A 141 23.39 16.03 3.72
C VAL A 141 23.22 15.09 2.52
N ALA A 142 22.29 15.39 1.61
CA ALA A 142 22.05 14.53 0.43
C ALA A 142 23.22 14.54 -0.56
N PHE A 143 23.81 15.70 -0.84
CA PHE A 143 24.72 15.90 -1.97
C PHE A 143 26.19 16.11 -1.59
N GLN A 144 26.50 16.35 -0.32
CA GLN A 144 27.88 16.60 0.16
C GLN A 144 28.36 15.58 1.20
N GLU A 145 27.45 14.80 1.80
CA GLU A 145 27.75 13.83 2.87
C GLU A 145 27.28 12.41 2.49
N GLU A 146 27.53 12.02 1.25
CA GLU A 146 27.15 10.71 0.73
C GLU A 146 27.77 9.56 1.52
N VAL A 147 26.97 8.50 1.74
CA VAL A 147 27.41 7.24 2.33
C VAL A 147 27.76 6.28 1.22
N VAL A 148 29.03 5.94 1.07
CA VAL A 148 29.51 5.05 0.01
C VAL A 148 29.84 3.69 0.58
N LEU A 149 29.21 2.63 0.05
CA LEU A 149 29.55 1.25 0.38
C LEU A 149 30.26 0.59 -0.81
N ASP A 150 31.40 -0.06 -0.55
CA ASP A 150 32.18 -0.82 -1.54
C ASP A 150 31.53 -2.21 -1.81
N ILE A 151 30.26 -2.18 -2.20
CA ILE A 151 29.43 -3.36 -2.49
C ILE A 151 28.99 -3.25 -3.95
N PRO A 152 29.50 -4.10 -4.86
CA PRO A 152 29.09 -4.07 -6.24
C PRO A 152 27.68 -4.67 -6.41
N TRP A 153 26.93 -4.14 -7.37
CA TRP A 153 25.58 -4.60 -7.70
C TRP A 153 25.26 -4.38 -9.19
N THR A 154 24.20 -5.03 -9.68
CA THR A 154 23.74 -4.89 -11.06
C THR A 154 22.40 -4.19 -11.10
N ASP A 155 22.30 -3.11 -11.86
CA ASP A 155 21.04 -2.39 -12.02
C ASP A 155 20.09 -3.07 -13.03
N TRP A 156 18.86 -2.55 -13.11
CA TRP A 156 17.79 -3.06 -13.96
C TRP A 156 18.15 -3.10 -15.46
N ALA A 157 19.06 -2.23 -15.90
CA ALA A 157 19.54 -2.16 -17.28
C ALA A 157 20.70 -3.15 -17.54
N GLY A 158 21.11 -3.93 -16.54
CA GLY A 158 22.24 -4.85 -16.63
C GLY A 158 23.59 -4.18 -16.47
N ARG A 159 23.65 -2.93 -16.01
CA ARG A 159 24.92 -2.22 -15.80
C ARG A 159 25.46 -2.57 -14.43
N ARG A 160 26.75 -2.92 -14.38
CA ARG A 160 27.47 -3.16 -13.15
C ARG A 160 27.83 -1.83 -12.50
N GLN A 161 27.41 -1.66 -11.25
CA GLN A 161 27.79 -0.55 -10.38
C GLN A 161 28.83 -1.09 -9.39
N GLU A 162 30.00 -0.43 -9.26
CA GLU A 162 31.05 -0.90 -8.35
C GLU A 162 30.77 -0.56 -6.88
N LYS A 163 29.88 0.40 -6.63
CA LYS A 163 29.55 0.89 -5.28
C LYS A 163 28.06 1.16 -5.13
N MET A 164 27.59 1.17 -3.89
CA MET A 164 26.27 1.68 -3.51
C MET A 164 26.43 3.09 -2.94
N ILE A 165 25.80 4.07 -3.60
CA ILE A 165 25.88 5.49 -3.20
C ILE A 165 24.61 5.87 -2.44
N GLY A 166 24.75 6.12 -1.15
CA GLY A 166 23.66 6.50 -0.26
C GLY A 166 23.61 7.98 0.01
N ARG A 167 22.39 8.48 0.17
CA ARG A 167 22.11 9.85 0.58
C ARG A 167 21.37 9.77 1.91
N PRO A 168 22.04 10.07 3.04
CA PRO A 168 21.62 9.59 4.35
C PRO A 168 20.48 10.43 4.96
N ILE A 169 19.35 10.49 4.27
CA ILE A 169 18.13 11.17 4.70
C ILE A 169 16.98 10.17 4.68
N SER A 170 16.45 9.88 5.87
CA SER A 170 15.27 9.04 6.02
C SER A 170 14.12 9.88 6.58
N MET A 171 12.93 9.70 6.00
CA MET A 171 11.72 10.35 6.47
C MET A 171 10.76 9.28 6.96
N HIS A 172 10.25 9.45 8.17
CA HIS A 172 9.28 8.54 8.76
C HIS A 172 7.96 9.25 9.01
N ALA A 173 6.93 8.80 8.30
CA ALA A 173 5.60 9.35 8.28
C ALA A 173 4.63 8.32 8.88
N MET A 174 3.76 8.75 9.81
CA MET A 174 2.86 7.87 10.55
C MET A 174 1.47 8.51 10.74
N ARG A 175 0.68 7.96 11.67
CA ARG A 175 -0.74 8.29 11.88
C ARG A 175 -1.06 9.79 12.03
N GLY A 176 -0.15 10.58 12.61
CA GLY A 176 -0.37 12.01 12.81
C GLY A 176 -0.67 12.74 11.50
N ILE A 177 0.17 12.56 10.49
CA ILE A 177 -0.01 13.22 9.19
C ILE A 177 -1.16 12.61 8.37
N SER A 178 -1.40 11.30 8.50
CA SER A 178 -2.40 10.59 7.68
C SER A 178 -3.82 10.75 8.21
N ALA A 179 -4.00 11.18 9.46
CA ALA A 179 -5.31 11.36 10.10
C ALA A 179 -5.97 12.72 9.82
N HIS A 180 -5.41 13.51 8.91
CA HIS A 180 -6.00 14.75 8.41
C HIS A 180 -6.65 14.55 7.03
N SER A 181 -7.64 15.38 6.68
CA SER A 181 -8.35 15.31 5.39
C SER A 181 -7.43 15.50 4.18
N ASN A 182 -6.31 16.22 4.35
CA ASN A 182 -5.26 16.41 3.34
C ASN A 182 -4.12 15.38 3.44
N GLY A 183 -4.21 14.40 4.35
CA GLY A 183 -3.13 13.47 4.67
C GLY A 183 -2.61 12.67 3.47
N PHE A 184 -3.49 12.31 2.52
CA PHE A 184 -3.10 11.67 1.27
C PHE A 184 -2.07 12.52 0.49
N HIS A 185 -2.35 13.82 0.33
CA HIS A 185 -1.44 14.73 -0.38
C HIS A 185 -0.17 15.01 0.42
N THR A 186 -0.25 15.12 1.75
CA THR A 186 0.92 15.27 2.62
C THR A 186 1.88 14.08 2.46
N CYS A 187 1.39 12.84 2.59
CA CYS A 187 2.21 11.65 2.39
C CYS A 187 2.82 11.60 0.98
N ARG A 188 2.02 11.95 -0.04
CA ARG A 188 2.50 12.01 -1.43
C ARG A 188 3.65 13.01 -1.60
N MET A 189 3.56 14.19 -0.98
CA MET A 189 4.61 15.21 -1.06
C MET A 189 5.89 14.79 -0.32
N ILE A 190 5.78 14.11 0.82
CA ILE A 190 6.94 13.55 1.52
C ILE A 190 7.69 12.56 0.61
N HIS A 191 6.96 11.68 -0.08
CA HIS A 191 7.59 10.76 -1.02
C HIS A 191 8.17 11.46 -2.25
N ILE A 192 7.53 12.52 -2.78
CA ILE A 192 8.13 13.35 -3.84
C ILE A 192 9.45 13.95 -3.37
N LEU A 193 9.50 14.49 -2.14
CA LEU A 193 10.74 15.03 -1.57
C LEU A 193 11.84 13.96 -1.47
N GLN A 194 11.52 12.75 -1.01
CA GLN A 194 12.47 11.63 -1.00
C GLN A 194 12.96 11.25 -2.40
N ILE A 195 12.09 11.25 -3.41
CA ILE A 195 12.45 10.97 -4.81
C ILE A 195 13.39 12.06 -5.35
N LEU A 196 13.09 13.34 -5.11
CA LEU A 196 13.92 14.46 -5.56
C LEU A 196 15.31 14.46 -4.94
N LEU A 197 15.45 13.98 -3.71
CA LEU A 197 16.73 13.85 -3.03
C LEU A 197 17.47 12.54 -3.36
N GLY A 198 16.81 11.57 -4.02
CA GLY A 198 17.42 10.26 -4.33
C GLY A 198 17.60 9.35 -3.11
N THR A 199 16.71 9.45 -2.11
CA THR A 199 16.94 8.83 -0.77
C THR A 199 16.13 7.55 -0.53
N ILE A 200 15.45 7.03 -1.54
CA ILE A 200 14.66 5.80 -1.42
C ILE A 200 15.54 4.57 -1.64
N ASP A 201 15.54 3.71 -0.63
CA ASP A 201 16.17 2.41 -0.54
C ASP A 201 17.69 2.42 -0.78
N CYS A 202 18.36 3.52 -0.44
CA CYS A 202 19.81 3.66 -0.47
C CYS A 202 20.44 3.58 0.94
N PRO A 203 21.77 3.44 1.07
CA PRO A 203 22.46 3.56 2.37
C PRO A 203 22.11 4.87 3.09
N GLY A 204 21.75 4.78 4.38
CA GLY A 204 21.29 5.90 5.20
C GLY A 204 19.90 6.46 4.87
N GLY A 205 19.26 6.00 3.78
CA GLY A 205 17.96 6.47 3.33
C GLY A 205 16.76 5.70 3.91
N PHE A 206 15.56 5.99 3.40
CA PHE A 206 14.34 5.26 3.73
C PHE A 206 14.34 3.91 3.02
N ARG A 207 14.21 2.78 3.72
CA ARG A 207 14.35 1.44 3.12
C ARG A 207 13.05 0.65 3.07
N TYR A 208 12.90 -0.18 2.03
CA TYR A 208 11.78 -1.10 1.93
C TYR A 208 11.91 -2.24 2.94
N LYS A 209 10.76 -2.67 3.46
CA LYS A 209 10.60 -3.94 4.18
C LYS A 209 9.87 -4.91 3.26
N ALA A 210 10.29 -6.17 3.24
CA ALA A 210 9.62 -7.21 2.47
C ALA A 210 8.13 -7.31 2.86
N PRO A 211 7.22 -7.62 1.92
CA PRO A 211 7.47 -7.98 0.52
C PRO A 211 7.50 -6.78 -0.44
N TYR A 212 7.78 -5.57 0.04
CA TYR A 212 7.97 -4.39 -0.80
C TYR A 212 9.44 -4.27 -1.25
N PRO A 213 9.73 -3.59 -2.36
CA PRO A 213 8.81 -2.81 -3.21
C PRO A 213 7.89 -3.69 -4.09
N LYS A 214 6.76 -3.12 -4.51
CA LYS A 214 5.78 -3.74 -5.42
C LYS A 214 5.54 -2.80 -6.61
N CYS A 215 5.01 -3.32 -7.71
CA CYS A 215 4.56 -2.53 -8.86
C CYS A 215 3.62 -1.39 -8.44
N ILE A 216 3.76 -0.25 -9.13
CA ILE A 216 3.01 0.97 -8.89
C ILE A 216 2.33 1.38 -10.21
N PRO A 217 0.98 1.48 -10.25
CA PRO A 217 0.05 1.03 -9.21
C PRO A 217 0.06 -0.50 -9.07
N PRO A 218 -0.28 -1.06 -7.89
CA PRO A 218 -0.41 -2.50 -7.75
C PRO A 218 -1.46 -3.07 -8.71
N ARG A 219 -1.20 -4.26 -9.25
CA ARG A 219 -2.07 -4.90 -10.27
C ARG A 219 -3.44 -5.38 -9.75
N ILE A 220 -3.67 -5.30 -8.44
CA ILE A 220 -4.87 -5.84 -7.80
C ILE A 220 -5.98 -4.78 -7.83
N LYS A 221 -7.08 -5.07 -8.54
CA LYS A 221 -8.27 -4.22 -8.60
C LYS A 221 -9.36 -4.71 -7.65
N PRO A 222 -10.21 -3.81 -7.11
CA PRO A 222 -11.32 -4.24 -6.28
C PRO A 222 -12.35 -5.00 -7.12
N THR A 223 -12.90 -6.06 -6.53
CA THR A 223 -14.00 -6.84 -7.08
C THR A 223 -15.26 -6.54 -6.29
N GLY A 224 -16.37 -6.37 -7.00
CA GLY A 224 -17.66 -6.12 -6.37
C GLY A 224 -18.71 -5.51 -7.28
N LYS A 225 -18.47 -5.47 -8.60
CA LYS A 225 -19.48 -5.06 -9.57
C LYS A 225 -20.63 -6.07 -9.59
N THR A 226 -21.84 -5.66 -9.96
CA THR A 226 -23.01 -6.55 -10.03
C THR A 226 -22.77 -7.78 -10.90
N THR A 227 -21.97 -7.64 -11.97
CA THR A 227 -21.61 -8.74 -12.87
C THR A 227 -20.56 -9.71 -12.30
N GLN A 228 -19.96 -9.37 -11.16
CA GLN A 228 -18.88 -10.11 -10.49
C GLN A 228 -19.32 -10.74 -9.16
N VAL A 229 -20.54 -10.46 -8.71
CA VAL A 229 -21.06 -10.91 -7.42
C VAL A 229 -22.32 -11.73 -7.68
N ASN A 230 -22.23 -13.02 -7.44
CA ASN A 230 -23.36 -13.95 -7.50
C ASN A 230 -23.65 -14.50 -6.10
N ARG A 231 -24.93 -14.75 -5.83
CA ARG A 231 -25.36 -15.36 -4.57
C ARG A 231 -24.76 -16.77 -4.45
N ASN A 232 -24.25 -17.10 -3.25
CA ASN A 232 -23.66 -18.40 -2.91
C ASN A 232 -22.42 -18.80 -3.73
N GLU A 233 -21.81 -17.86 -4.45
CA GLU A 233 -20.55 -18.08 -5.16
C GLU A 233 -19.43 -17.27 -4.50
N PRO A 234 -18.18 -17.76 -4.55
CA PRO A 234 -17.04 -16.94 -4.18
C PRO A 234 -16.97 -15.67 -5.04
N LEU A 235 -16.52 -14.56 -4.45
CA LEU A 235 -16.16 -13.37 -5.23
C LEU A 235 -15.10 -13.75 -6.28
N GLY A 236 -15.26 -13.25 -7.51
CA GLY A 236 -14.32 -13.52 -8.61
C GLY A 236 -12.92 -12.94 -8.43
N GLY A 237 -12.67 -12.23 -7.33
CA GLY A 237 -11.40 -11.59 -7.01
C GLY A 237 -11.43 -10.95 -5.62
N PRO A 238 -10.36 -10.23 -5.24
CA PRO A 238 -10.27 -9.59 -3.94
C PRO A 238 -11.27 -8.44 -3.81
N HIS A 239 -11.89 -8.32 -2.65
CA HIS A 239 -12.84 -7.24 -2.34
C HIS A 239 -12.13 -5.88 -2.14
N LEU A 240 -10.82 -5.88 -1.84
CA LEU A 240 -9.99 -4.67 -1.80
C LEU A 240 -9.06 -4.63 -3.02
N GLY A 241 -8.63 -3.44 -3.39
CA GLY A 241 -7.69 -3.24 -4.47
C GLY A 241 -7.32 -1.77 -4.66
N PHE A 242 -6.69 -1.48 -5.79
CA PHE A 242 -6.14 -0.17 -6.15
C PHE A 242 -6.77 0.27 -7.48
N PRO A 243 -7.84 1.07 -7.46
CA PRO A 243 -8.43 1.63 -8.68
C PRO A 243 -7.42 2.48 -9.45
N ILE A 244 -7.36 2.33 -10.77
CA ILE A 244 -6.45 3.08 -11.65
C ILE A 244 -7.18 3.98 -12.64
N SER A 245 -8.50 3.89 -12.70
CA SER A 245 -9.37 4.74 -13.50
C SER A 245 -10.82 4.68 -12.99
N PRO A 246 -11.71 5.59 -13.43
CA PRO A 246 -13.13 5.56 -13.08
C PRO A 246 -13.83 4.23 -13.43
N GLN A 247 -13.35 3.51 -14.44
CA GLN A 247 -13.90 2.21 -14.82
C GLN A 247 -13.68 1.12 -13.76
N ASP A 248 -12.77 1.33 -12.79
CA ASP A 248 -12.54 0.40 -11.67
C ASP A 248 -13.46 0.67 -10.48
N LEU A 249 -14.27 1.73 -10.51
CA LEU A 249 -15.22 2.04 -9.44
C LEU A 249 -16.30 0.95 -9.32
N LEU A 250 -16.75 0.74 -8.08
CA LEU A 250 -17.81 -0.18 -7.71
C LEU A 250 -19.12 0.58 -7.54
N ILE A 251 -19.63 1.06 -8.67
CA ILE A 251 -20.91 1.74 -8.82
C ILE A 251 -21.78 1.03 -9.86
N ASP A 252 -23.10 1.15 -9.73
CA ASP A 252 -24.03 0.67 -10.76
C ASP A 252 -24.13 1.63 -11.96
N ALA A 253 -25.03 1.33 -12.91
CA ALA A 253 -25.24 2.15 -14.11
C ALA A 253 -25.77 3.56 -13.81
N ASN A 254 -26.36 3.79 -12.63
CA ASN A 254 -26.84 5.09 -12.17
C ASN A 254 -25.83 5.82 -11.28
N GLY A 255 -24.65 5.23 -11.05
CA GLY A 255 -23.61 5.77 -10.17
C GLY A 255 -23.81 5.46 -8.68
N VAL A 256 -24.74 4.58 -8.32
CA VAL A 256 -25.01 4.22 -6.92
C VAL A 256 -23.90 3.29 -6.41
N PRO A 257 -23.30 3.54 -5.23
CA PRO A 257 -22.29 2.66 -4.64
C PRO A 257 -22.80 1.22 -4.42
N GLN A 258 -21.97 0.22 -4.73
CA GLN A 258 -22.36 -1.19 -4.57
C GLN A 258 -21.98 -1.80 -3.21
N ARG A 259 -21.08 -1.15 -2.48
CA ARG A 259 -20.68 -1.58 -1.14
C ARG A 259 -21.37 -0.75 -0.07
N ILE A 260 -21.74 -1.40 1.03
CA ILE A 260 -22.33 -0.72 2.19
C ILE A 260 -21.41 0.35 2.79
N ASP A 261 -20.09 0.17 2.73
CA ASP A 261 -19.11 1.16 3.17
C ASP A 261 -18.83 2.25 2.13
N LYS A 262 -19.45 2.18 0.95
CA LYS A 262 -19.25 3.06 -0.21
C LYS A 262 -17.80 3.16 -0.69
N ALA A 263 -16.92 2.25 -0.28
CA ALA A 263 -15.55 2.22 -0.77
C ALA A 263 -15.54 1.98 -2.29
N PHE A 264 -14.63 2.67 -2.99
CA PHE A 264 -14.50 2.62 -4.45
C PHE A 264 -15.70 3.19 -5.21
N SER A 265 -16.44 4.14 -4.61
CA SER A 265 -17.42 4.99 -5.30
C SER A 265 -16.86 6.39 -5.56
N TRP A 266 -17.67 7.29 -6.13
CA TRP A 266 -17.30 8.71 -6.24
C TRP A 266 -17.12 9.42 -4.89
N ASP A 267 -17.71 8.90 -3.81
CA ASP A 267 -17.52 9.43 -2.46
C ASP A 267 -16.10 9.13 -1.94
N ALA A 268 -15.55 7.96 -2.31
CA ALA A 268 -14.26 7.48 -1.84
C ALA A 268 -13.56 6.56 -2.85
N PRO A 269 -13.07 7.12 -3.98
CA PRO A 269 -12.60 6.33 -5.13
C PRO A 269 -11.33 5.52 -4.83
N LEU A 270 -10.53 5.94 -3.84
CA LEU A 270 -9.24 5.33 -3.50
C LEU A 270 -9.23 4.69 -2.10
N ALA A 271 -10.38 4.20 -1.63
CA ALA A 271 -10.52 3.56 -0.32
C ALA A 271 -9.91 2.14 -0.27
N ASN A 272 -8.59 2.03 -0.47
CA ASN A 272 -7.86 0.76 -0.62
C ASN A 272 -7.99 -0.20 0.58
N HIS A 273 -8.34 0.31 1.75
CA HIS A 273 -8.58 -0.47 2.98
C HIS A 273 -10.08 -0.62 3.34
N GLY A 274 -10.98 -0.19 2.46
CA GLY A 274 -12.40 -0.04 2.78
C GLY A 274 -12.64 1.11 3.76
N LEU A 275 -13.92 1.34 4.09
CA LEU A 275 -14.34 2.40 5.01
C LEU A 275 -15.17 1.81 6.15
N MET A 276 -14.55 0.92 6.95
CA MET A 276 -15.22 0.26 8.07
C MET A 276 -15.98 1.22 9.00
N HIS A 277 -15.45 2.45 9.20
CA HIS A 277 -16.08 3.46 10.04
C HIS A 277 -17.42 4.00 9.49
N MET A 278 -17.72 3.79 8.22
CA MET A 278 -18.98 4.19 7.58
C MET A 278 -20.05 3.11 7.65
N VAL A 279 -19.68 1.84 7.86
CA VAL A 279 -20.59 0.68 7.71
C VAL A 279 -21.84 0.81 8.58
N ILE A 280 -21.69 1.12 9.87
CA ILE A 280 -22.82 1.18 10.82
C ILE A 280 -23.74 2.37 10.50
N THR A 281 -23.17 3.53 10.20
CA THR A 281 -23.94 4.71 9.81
C THR A 281 -24.73 4.45 8.53
N ASN A 282 -24.09 3.89 7.51
CA ASN A 282 -24.71 3.58 6.23
C ASN A 282 -25.79 2.51 6.36
N ALA A 283 -25.55 1.45 7.15
CA ALA A 283 -26.55 0.43 7.44
C ALA A 283 -27.79 0.99 8.16
N ALA A 284 -27.59 1.83 9.18
CA ALA A 284 -28.70 2.48 9.89
C ALA A 284 -29.44 3.54 9.05
N ASN A 285 -28.79 4.08 8.02
CA ASN A 285 -29.40 4.99 7.06
C ASN A 285 -29.99 4.26 5.85
N GLU A 286 -29.76 2.95 5.72
CA GLU A 286 -30.12 2.13 4.56
C GLU A 286 -29.58 2.70 3.24
N ASP A 287 -28.37 3.26 3.29
CA ASP A 287 -27.73 3.98 2.19
C ASP A 287 -26.34 3.39 1.93
N PRO A 288 -26.12 2.66 0.82
CA PRO A 288 -26.98 2.60 -0.37
C PRO A 288 -28.13 1.57 -0.31
N TYR A 289 -28.16 0.70 0.71
CA TYR A 289 -29.19 -0.32 0.88
C TYR A 289 -29.26 -0.82 2.34
N PRO A 290 -30.36 -1.46 2.76
CA PRO A 290 -30.45 -2.13 4.06
C PRO A 290 -29.60 -3.40 4.09
N ILE A 291 -29.19 -3.82 5.29
CA ILE A 291 -28.53 -5.11 5.53
C ILE A 291 -29.36 -5.97 6.49
N GLU A 292 -29.30 -7.29 6.32
CA GLU A 292 -29.99 -8.23 7.23
C GLU A 292 -29.09 -8.64 8.40
N VAL A 293 -27.78 -8.70 8.17
CA VAL A 293 -26.79 -9.16 9.16
C VAL A 293 -25.54 -8.29 9.09
N LEU A 294 -25.09 -7.80 10.24
CA LEU A 294 -23.79 -7.19 10.44
C LEU A 294 -22.89 -8.15 11.22
N PHE A 295 -21.77 -8.56 10.62
CA PHE A 295 -20.76 -9.39 11.30
C PHE A 295 -19.49 -8.58 11.53
N LEU A 296 -19.10 -8.40 12.80
CA LEU A 296 -17.92 -7.65 13.22
C LEU A 296 -16.89 -8.55 13.92
N TYR A 297 -15.61 -8.24 13.72
CA TYR A 297 -14.46 -8.87 14.37
C TYR A 297 -13.30 -7.86 14.44
N MET A 298 -12.51 -7.89 15.53
CA MET A 298 -11.36 -7.00 15.79
C MET A 298 -11.66 -5.49 15.83
N ALA A 299 -12.92 -5.10 15.78
CA ALA A 299 -13.35 -3.71 15.77
C ALA A 299 -14.36 -3.46 16.89
N ASN A 300 -14.04 -2.53 17.78
CA ASN A 300 -14.96 -2.07 18.81
C ASN A 300 -15.53 -0.70 18.40
N MET A 301 -16.52 -0.76 17.51
CA MET A 301 -17.14 0.41 16.89
C MET A 301 -18.03 1.22 17.84
N ALA A 302 -18.46 0.63 18.96
CA ALA A 302 -19.15 1.34 20.02
C ALA A 302 -18.20 2.18 20.90
N TRP A 303 -16.88 2.07 20.70
CA TRP A 303 -15.87 2.81 21.47
C TRP A 303 -14.65 3.20 20.63
N ASN A 304 -13.51 2.52 20.78
CA ASN A 304 -12.18 3.00 20.34
C ASN A 304 -11.93 2.91 18.83
N SER A 305 -12.76 2.16 18.10
CA SER A 305 -12.66 2.04 16.64
C SER A 305 -13.55 3.06 15.92
N SER A 306 -14.39 3.78 16.67
CA SER A 306 -15.28 4.81 16.15
C SER A 306 -14.56 6.14 15.92
N MET A 307 -14.99 6.86 14.88
CA MET A 307 -14.64 8.28 14.69
C MET A 307 -15.65 9.22 15.36
N ASN A 308 -16.81 8.68 15.78
CA ASN A 308 -17.87 9.43 16.47
C ASN A 308 -18.72 8.46 17.31
N THR A 309 -18.28 8.23 18.54
CA THR A 309 -18.90 7.26 19.45
C THR A 309 -20.40 7.52 19.68
N PRO A 310 -20.86 8.74 20.01
CA PRO A 310 -22.30 8.99 20.22
C PRO A 310 -23.15 8.70 18.99
N ALA A 311 -22.68 9.06 17.79
CA ALA A 311 -23.41 8.79 16.55
C ALA A 311 -23.51 7.29 16.27
N VAL A 312 -22.40 6.56 16.40
CA VAL A 312 -22.39 5.11 16.16
C VAL A 312 -23.31 4.38 17.14
N ILE A 313 -23.29 4.73 18.43
CA ILE A 313 -24.21 4.16 19.42
C ILE A 313 -25.67 4.43 19.03
N LYS A 314 -25.99 5.67 18.63
CA LYS A 314 -27.34 6.02 18.14
C LYS A 314 -27.76 5.13 16.97
N HIS A 315 -26.86 4.92 16.01
CA HIS A 315 -27.12 4.08 14.82
C HIS A 315 -27.28 2.60 15.16
N LEU A 316 -26.48 2.05 16.08
CA LEU A 316 -26.63 0.67 16.56
C LEU A 316 -27.99 0.41 17.21
N THR A 317 -28.59 1.43 17.83
CA THR A 317 -29.90 1.34 18.48
C THR A 317 -31.06 1.87 17.64
N ALA A 318 -30.80 2.30 16.40
CA ALA A 318 -31.82 2.91 15.56
C ALA A 318 -32.92 1.91 15.21
N LYS A 319 -34.17 2.36 15.26
CA LYS A 319 -35.35 1.58 14.92
C LYS A 319 -36.11 2.23 13.78
N ASP A 320 -36.77 1.41 12.99
CA ASP A 320 -37.77 1.89 12.03
C ASP A 320 -39.03 2.32 12.79
N GLU A 321 -39.53 3.52 12.51
CA GLU A 321 -40.66 4.10 13.25
C GLU A 321 -42.00 3.43 12.95
N THR A 322 -42.11 2.74 11.80
CA THR A 322 -43.36 2.10 11.35
C THR A 322 -43.49 0.69 11.91
N THR A 323 -42.40 -0.07 11.89
CA THR A 323 -42.35 -1.48 12.30
C THR A 323 -41.89 -1.66 13.75
N GLY A 324 -41.13 -0.72 14.30
CA GLY A 324 -40.51 -0.82 15.63
C GLY A 324 -39.27 -1.73 15.69
N GLU A 325 -38.89 -2.32 14.56
CA GLU A 325 -37.72 -3.20 14.43
C GLU A 325 -36.41 -2.40 14.36
N TYR A 326 -35.30 -3.03 14.75
CA TYR A 326 -33.98 -2.42 14.59
C TYR A 326 -33.61 -2.30 13.11
N LYS A 327 -33.03 -1.16 12.73
CA LYS A 327 -32.55 -0.92 11.35
C LYS A 327 -31.37 -1.80 10.97
N ILE A 328 -30.63 -2.29 11.95
CA ILE A 328 -29.65 -3.37 11.80
C ILE A 328 -30.24 -4.58 12.54
N PRO A 329 -30.91 -5.51 11.83
CA PRO A 329 -31.76 -6.52 12.49
C PRO A 329 -30.97 -7.57 13.28
N LYS A 330 -29.74 -7.87 12.85
CA LYS A 330 -28.91 -8.90 13.46
C LYS A 330 -27.45 -8.49 13.48
N ILE A 331 -26.85 -8.51 14.66
CA ILE A 331 -25.42 -8.27 14.88
C ILE A 331 -24.77 -9.56 15.39
N ILE A 332 -23.78 -10.06 14.64
CA ILE A 332 -22.88 -11.12 15.06
C ILE A 332 -21.54 -10.49 15.41
N TYR A 333 -20.98 -10.84 16.55
CA TYR A 333 -19.72 -10.29 17.01
C TYR A 333 -18.78 -11.35 17.54
N SER A 334 -17.48 -11.23 17.25
CA SER A 334 -16.45 -12.03 17.90
C SER A 334 -15.47 -11.14 18.64
N ASP A 335 -15.29 -11.46 19.93
CA ASP A 335 -14.40 -10.75 20.82
C ASP A 335 -13.79 -11.72 21.84
N ALA A 336 -12.57 -11.42 22.27
CA ALA A 336 -11.90 -12.11 23.37
C ALA A 336 -12.27 -11.49 24.73
N TYR A 337 -12.88 -10.29 24.73
CA TYR A 337 -13.25 -9.52 25.90
C TYR A 337 -14.72 -9.13 25.87
N ASN A 338 -15.28 -8.81 27.04
CA ASN A 338 -16.60 -8.18 27.15
C ASN A 338 -16.51 -6.69 26.79
N SER A 339 -16.32 -6.36 25.51
CA SER A 339 -16.20 -4.98 25.03
C SER A 339 -17.57 -4.30 24.85
N GLU A 340 -17.59 -2.98 24.61
CA GLU A 340 -18.82 -2.20 24.44
C GLU A 340 -19.71 -2.73 23.30
N MET A 341 -19.12 -3.28 22.23
CA MET A 341 -19.87 -3.89 21.14
C MET A 341 -20.67 -5.13 21.55
N VAL A 342 -20.25 -5.85 22.61
CA VAL A 342 -20.96 -7.03 23.11
C VAL A 342 -22.38 -6.69 23.54
N ALA A 343 -22.61 -5.50 24.10
CA ALA A 343 -23.94 -5.06 24.54
C ALA A 343 -24.95 -4.89 23.39
N TYR A 344 -24.47 -4.80 22.15
CA TYR A 344 -25.29 -4.62 20.93
C TYR A 344 -25.36 -5.88 20.08
N ALA A 345 -24.63 -6.95 20.42
CA ALA A 345 -24.58 -8.17 19.62
C ALA A 345 -25.72 -9.13 20.00
N ASP A 346 -26.36 -9.72 18.98
CA ASP A 346 -27.37 -10.76 19.17
C ASP A 346 -26.78 -12.18 19.21
N LEU A 347 -25.55 -12.34 18.70
CA LEU A 347 -24.78 -13.57 18.77
C LEU A 347 -23.31 -13.24 18.96
N ILE A 348 -22.72 -13.83 19.99
CA ILE A 348 -21.30 -13.66 20.32
C ILE A 348 -20.57 -14.97 20.03
N LEU A 349 -19.46 -14.86 19.31
CA LEU A 349 -18.50 -15.94 19.10
C LEU A 349 -17.28 -15.65 19.97
N PRO A 350 -17.19 -16.23 21.18
CA PRO A 350 -16.14 -15.86 22.13
C PRO A 350 -14.77 -16.37 21.66
N ASP A 351 -13.85 -15.41 21.46
CA ASP A 351 -12.49 -15.66 20.97
C ASP A 351 -11.52 -15.92 22.14
N THR A 352 -10.40 -16.52 21.79
CA THR A 352 -9.23 -16.72 22.67
C THR A 352 -8.32 -15.50 22.70
N THR A 353 -7.49 -15.40 23.73
CA THR A 353 -6.36 -14.46 23.73
C THR A 353 -5.20 -14.98 22.86
N TYR A 354 -4.20 -14.13 22.59
CA TYR A 354 -3.08 -14.49 21.71
C TYR A 354 -2.16 -15.59 22.26
N LEU A 355 -2.24 -15.94 23.54
CA LEU A 355 -1.46 -17.01 24.18
C LEU A 355 -2.11 -18.40 24.05
N GLU A 356 -3.37 -18.44 23.61
CA GLU A 356 -4.25 -19.61 23.66
C GLU A 356 -4.51 -20.19 22.26
N ARG A 357 -3.91 -19.63 21.21
CA ARG A 357 -4.25 -19.97 19.82
C ARG A 357 -3.07 -20.05 18.88
N TRP A 358 -3.31 -20.74 17.77
CA TRP A 358 -2.48 -20.66 16.58
C TRP A 358 -2.77 -19.37 15.82
N ASP A 359 -1.72 -18.69 15.37
CA ASP A 359 -1.78 -17.52 14.52
C ASP A 359 -0.55 -17.46 13.60
N CYS A 360 -0.59 -16.69 12.52
CA CYS A 360 0.60 -16.41 11.72
C CYS A 360 0.75 -14.91 11.42
N ILE A 361 1.93 -14.37 11.72
CA ILE A 361 2.32 -13.00 11.41
C ILE A 361 3.00 -13.04 10.04
N SER A 362 2.15 -13.13 9.01
CA SER A 362 2.54 -13.44 7.63
C SER A 362 3.18 -12.27 6.89
N LEU A 363 4.07 -12.58 5.93
CA LEU A 363 4.53 -11.62 4.91
C LEU A 363 3.38 -11.06 4.04
N LEU A 364 2.24 -11.74 3.99
CA LEU A 364 1.07 -11.33 3.20
C LEU A 364 0.22 -10.25 3.88
N ASP A 365 0.41 -10.00 5.18
CA ASP A 365 -0.40 -9.04 5.94
C ASP A 365 0.48 -8.05 6.73
N ARG A 366 1.13 -8.52 7.80
CA ARG A 366 1.93 -7.69 8.71
C ARG A 366 3.29 -8.33 9.00
N PRO A 367 4.24 -8.27 8.05
CA PRO A 367 5.56 -8.85 8.24
C PRO A 367 6.30 -8.22 9.44
N ILE A 368 7.03 -9.05 10.18
CA ILE A 368 8.06 -8.59 11.16
C ILE A 368 9.41 -8.37 10.46
N SER A 369 9.37 -8.07 9.17
CA SER A 369 10.56 -7.97 8.33
C SER A 369 11.42 -6.75 8.68
N GLU A 370 12.71 -6.93 8.49
CA GLU A 370 13.68 -5.84 8.50
C GLU A 370 14.08 -5.49 7.07
N PRO A 371 14.67 -4.30 6.84
CA PRO A 371 15.12 -3.91 5.51
C PRO A 371 16.14 -4.86 4.86
N ASP A 372 16.83 -5.66 5.67
CA ASP A 372 17.86 -6.62 5.24
C ASP A 372 17.28 -8.01 4.89
N GLY A 373 15.97 -8.21 5.04
CA GLY A 373 15.33 -9.41 4.53
C GLY A 373 13.97 -9.75 5.17
N PRO A 374 13.23 -10.66 4.53
CA PRO A 374 11.90 -11.03 4.99
C PRO A 374 11.94 -11.83 6.28
N ALA A 375 10.97 -11.55 7.14
CA ALA A 375 10.71 -12.28 8.35
C ALA A 375 9.22 -12.38 8.63
N ASP A 376 8.81 -13.56 9.08
CA ASP A 376 7.47 -13.89 9.54
C ASP A 376 7.54 -14.75 10.81
N ALA A 377 6.40 -14.90 11.47
CA ALA A 377 6.32 -15.61 12.73
C ALA A 377 5.01 -16.38 12.87
N ILE A 378 5.00 -17.31 13.80
CA ILE A 378 3.79 -17.96 14.28
C ILE A 378 3.49 -17.51 15.71
N ARG A 379 2.22 -17.59 16.08
CA ARG A 379 1.82 -17.79 17.47
C ARG A 379 1.34 -19.23 17.60
N HIS A 380 1.65 -19.86 18.71
CA HIS A 380 1.13 -21.16 19.07
C HIS A 380 0.65 -21.11 20.52
N PRO A 381 -0.33 -21.95 20.90
CA PRO A 381 -0.82 -21.97 22.26
C PRO A 381 0.33 -22.31 23.23
N VAL A 382 0.41 -21.55 24.32
CA VAL A 382 1.29 -21.79 25.47
C VAL A 382 0.48 -21.94 26.77
N VAL A 383 -0.81 -21.63 26.72
CA VAL A 383 -1.80 -21.86 27.78
C VAL A 383 -3.04 -22.47 27.14
N GLU A 384 -3.60 -23.49 27.77
CA GLU A 384 -4.89 -24.07 27.37
C GLU A 384 -6.04 -23.22 27.95
N PRO A 385 -7.07 -22.87 27.15
CA PRO A 385 -8.25 -22.20 27.68
C PRO A 385 -8.96 -23.03 28.77
N ASP A 386 -9.36 -22.39 29.85
CA ASP A 386 -10.18 -22.95 30.94
C ASP A 386 -11.68 -22.61 30.81
N ARG A 387 -12.07 -22.09 29.64
CA ARG A 387 -13.40 -21.56 29.31
C ARG A 387 -13.84 -22.03 27.92
N ASP A 388 -15.15 -21.98 27.65
CA ASP A 388 -15.73 -22.38 26.35
C ASP A 388 -15.52 -21.30 25.28
N VAL A 389 -14.28 -21.21 24.79
CA VAL A 389 -13.84 -20.26 23.77
C VAL A 389 -13.05 -20.96 22.68
N ARG A 390 -13.05 -20.38 21.48
CA ARG A 390 -12.32 -20.94 20.33
C ARG A 390 -11.64 -19.81 19.57
N GLY A 391 -10.39 -20.03 19.17
CA GLY A 391 -9.68 -19.10 18.30
C GLY A 391 -10.49 -18.77 17.05
N PHE A 392 -10.78 -17.49 16.83
CA PHE A 392 -11.73 -17.04 15.82
C PHE A 392 -11.43 -17.55 14.41
N GLN A 393 -10.14 -17.65 14.04
CA GLN A 393 -9.73 -18.21 12.75
C GLN A 393 -10.19 -19.66 12.57
N SER A 394 -10.16 -20.47 13.63
CA SER A 394 -10.68 -21.85 13.59
C SER A 394 -12.21 -21.87 13.56
N VAL A 395 -12.88 -20.90 14.18
CA VAL A 395 -14.34 -20.72 14.09
C VAL A 395 -14.74 -20.36 12.65
N LEU A 396 -14.01 -19.47 11.97
CA LEU A 396 -14.26 -19.11 10.57
C LEU A 396 -14.10 -20.30 9.62
N ILE A 397 -13.08 -21.15 9.83
CA ILE A 397 -12.91 -22.38 9.04
C ILE A 397 -14.07 -23.34 9.26
N ASP A 398 -14.49 -23.55 10.52
CA ASP A 398 -15.62 -24.43 10.85
C ASP A 398 -16.94 -23.89 10.29
N LEU A 399 -17.18 -22.58 10.40
CA LEU A 399 -18.36 -21.91 9.85
C LEU A 399 -18.42 -22.05 8.33
N GLY A 400 -17.30 -21.78 7.64
CA GLY A 400 -17.28 -21.90 6.20
C GLY A 400 -17.44 -23.34 5.70
N TRP A 401 -16.95 -24.34 6.43
CA TRP A 401 -17.28 -25.74 6.16
C TRP A 401 -18.77 -26.04 6.35
N ARG A 402 -19.38 -25.59 7.47
CA ARG A 402 -20.82 -25.76 7.75
C ARG A 402 -21.71 -25.11 6.69
N LEU A 403 -21.24 -24.01 6.11
CA LEU A 403 -21.89 -23.31 5.00
C LEU A 403 -21.62 -23.95 3.62
N GLY A 404 -20.78 -24.99 3.55
CA GLY A 404 -20.45 -25.66 2.29
C GLY A 404 -19.56 -24.83 1.36
N LEU A 405 -18.78 -23.87 1.88
CA LEU A 405 -17.97 -22.98 1.04
C LEU A 405 -16.87 -23.79 0.31
N PRO A 406 -16.73 -23.68 -1.03
CA PRO A 406 -15.80 -24.49 -1.82
C PRO A 406 -14.32 -24.40 -1.39
N ALA A 407 -13.93 -23.29 -0.78
CA ALA A 407 -12.58 -23.09 -0.26
C ALA A 407 -12.28 -23.87 1.03
N LEU A 408 -13.32 -24.37 1.73
CA LEU A 408 -13.25 -24.98 3.06
C LEU A 408 -13.90 -26.37 3.13
N THR A 409 -14.57 -26.82 2.06
CA THR A 409 -15.25 -28.12 1.96
C THR A 409 -14.74 -28.90 0.75
N ASN A 410 -14.46 -30.19 0.93
CA ASN A 410 -14.10 -31.12 -0.14
C ASN A 410 -15.34 -31.55 -0.93
N ALA A 411 -15.14 -32.13 -2.12
CA ALA A 411 -16.24 -32.59 -2.98
C ALA A 411 -17.12 -33.68 -2.33
N ASP A 412 -16.57 -34.43 -1.37
CA ASP A 412 -17.29 -35.45 -0.58
C ASP A 412 -17.99 -34.88 0.67
N GLY A 413 -17.96 -33.56 0.88
CA GLY A 413 -18.54 -32.88 2.04
C GLY A 413 -17.64 -32.84 3.28
N SER A 414 -16.48 -33.49 3.25
CA SER A 414 -15.53 -33.46 4.38
C SER A 414 -14.84 -32.10 4.52
N ARG A 415 -14.30 -31.84 5.72
CA ARG A 415 -13.53 -30.62 6.02
C ARG A 415 -12.25 -30.61 5.21
N LYS A 416 -11.95 -29.50 4.55
CA LYS A 416 -10.67 -29.34 3.83
C LYS A 416 -9.47 -29.18 4.78
N TYR A 417 -9.69 -28.61 5.95
CA TYR A 417 -8.69 -28.42 7.00
C TYR A 417 -9.18 -29.05 8.32
N PRO A 418 -9.20 -30.39 8.44
CA PRO A 418 -9.70 -31.08 9.63
C PRO A 418 -8.94 -30.72 10.92
N GLY A 419 -7.67 -30.28 10.82
CA GLY A 419 -6.89 -29.79 11.97
C GLY A 419 -7.12 -28.33 12.34
N GLY A 420 -8.12 -27.65 11.73
CA GLY A 420 -8.44 -26.26 12.02
C GLY A 420 -7.40 -25.28 11.46
N TYR A 421 -7.17 -24.17 12.16
CA TYR A 421 -6.25 -23.14 11.69
C TYR A 421 -4.77 -23.56 11.52
N PRO A 422 -4.14 -24.37 12.40
CA PRO A 422 -2.75 -24.81 12.15
C PRO A 422 -2.61 -25.64 10.87
N ASP A 423 -3.62 -26.45 10.54
CA ASP A 423 -3.69 -27.19 9.29
C ASP A 423 -3.82 -26.24 8.10
N TYR A 424 -4.70 -25.24 8.20
CA TYR A 424 -4.81 -24.16 7.22
C TYR A 424 -3.49 -23.42 7.00
N ILE A 425 -2.76 -23.06 8.07
CA ILE A 425 -1.47 -22.36 7.96
C ILE A 425 -0.46 -23.16 7.10
N VAL A 426 -0.42 -24.48 7.26
CA VAL A 426 0.53 -25.34 6.54
C VAL A 426 0.09 -25.58 5.10
N ASN A 427 -1.19 -25.94 4.91
CA ASN A 427 -1.69 -26.53 3.68
C ASN A 427 -2.39 -25.53 2.75
N HIS A 428 -2.88 -24.41 3.25
CA HIS A 428 -3.45 -23.38 2.39
C HIS A 428 -2.37 -22.78 1.49
N GLN A 429 -2.69 -22.68 0.20
CA GLN A 429 -1.86 -22.00 -0.78
C GLN A 429 -2.66 -20.86 -1.40
N ARG A 430 -2.14 -19.64 -1.30
CA ARG A 430 -2.72 -18.45 -1.93
C ARG A 430 -2.54 -18.49 -3.46
N MET A 431 -1.41 -19.03 -3.88
CA MET A 431 -1.07 -19.39 -5.26
C MET A 431 -0.15 -20.61 -5.21
N PRO A 432 0.07 -21.33 -6.33
CA PRO A 432 0.91 -22.54 -6.32
C PRO A 432 2.27 -22.30 -5.66
N GLY A 433 2.53 -23.02 -4.57
CA GLY A 433 3.77 -22.93 -3.81
C GLY A 433 3.81 -21.86 -2.71
N VAL A 434 2.91 -20.89 -2.69
CA VAL A 434 2.95 -19.78 -1.71
C VAL A 434 1.85 -19.95 -0.67
N GLY A 435 2.25 -20.15 0.58
CA GLY A 435 1.36 -20.26 1.74
C GLY A 435 1.41 -19.03 2.66
N PRO A 436 0.72 -19.09 3.82
CA PRO A 436 0.77 -18.05 4.85
C PRO A 436 2.15 -17.80 5.46
N LEU A 437 3.01 -18.82 5.52
CA LEU A 437 4.37 -18.74 6.08
C LEU A 437 5.42 -19.01 4.99
N SER A 438 6.56 -18.34 5.07
CA SER A 438 7.63 -18.35 4.08
C SER A 438 8.81 -19.27 4.44
N GLY A 439 9.07 -19.52 5.71
CA GLY A 439 10.16 -20.37 6.20
C GLY A 439 9.85 -21.87 6.03
N TRP A 440 10.89 -22.66 5.77
CA TRP A 440 10.83 -24.13 5.65
C TRP A 440 9.72 -24.65 4.72
N ARG A 441 9.58 -24.06 3.53
CA ARG A 441 8.69 -24.56 2.47
C ARG A 441 9.33 -25.76 1.75
N GLY A 442 8.53 -26.44 0.94
CA GLY A 442 8.93 -27.68 0.26
C GLY A 442 8.79 -28.89 1.17
N LYS A 443 8.49 -30.07 0.62
CA LYS A 443 8.30 -31.30 1.42
C LYS A 443 9.51 -31.66 2.29
N ASP A 444 10.70 -31.24 1.89
CA ASP A 444 11.96 -31.43 2.62
C ASP A 444 12.30 -30.29 3.58
N GLY A 445 11.51 -29.21 3.61
CA GLY A 445 11.69 -28.04 4.46
C GLY A 445 12.87 -27.15 4.07
N LYS A 446 13.41 -27.26 2.85
CA LYS A 446 14.61 -26.51 2.43
C LYS A 446 14.33 -25.25 1.60
N SER A 447 13.09 -25.06 1.14
CA SER A 447 12.73 -23.89 0.32
C SER A 447 12.32 -22.70 1.19
N PHE A 448 12.45 -21.50 0.61
CA PHE A 448 12.02 -20.24 1.21
C PHE A 448 11.03 -19.53 0.29
N GLY A 449 9.96 -18.96 0.85
CA GLY A 449 8.92 -18.18 0.16
C GLY A 449 7.98 -19.02 -0.69
N LYS A 450 8.52 -19.86 -1.59
CA LYS A 450 7.78 -20.69 -2.53
C LYS A 450 8.19 -22.16 -2.44
N GLY A 451 7.21 -23.05 -2.29
CA GLY A 451 7.37 -24.51 -2.25
C GLY A 451 6.10 -25.25 -1.81
N GLU A 452 6.06 -26.56 -2.05
CA GLU A 452 4.96 -27.42 -1.55
C GLU A 452 4.75 -27.27 -0.03
N PRO A 453 3.53 -27.52 0.49
CA PRO A 453 3.29 -27.59 1.93
C PRO A 453 4.25 -28.56 2.63
N ASN A 454 4.83 -28.11 3.75
CA ASN A 454 5.70 -28.91 4.59
C ASN A 454 4.94 -29.35 5.85
N PRO A 455 4.67 -30.66 6.07
CA PRO A 455 3.95 -31.12 7.25
C PRO A 455 4.67 -30.83 8.58
N ASN A 456 5.98 -30.56 8.54
CA ASN A 456 6.78 -30.19 9.71
C ASN A 456 6.98 -28.67 9.86
N GLN A 457 6.39 -27.83 9.00
CA GLN A 457 6.65 -26.38 8.98
C GLN A 457 6.49 -25.74 10.36
N LEU A 458 5.34 -25.95 11.03
CA LEU A 458 5.09 -25.37 12.35
C LEU A 458 6.07 -25.86 13.43
N LYS A 459 6.55 -27.11 13.34
CA LYS A 459 7.57 -27.64 14.27
C LYS A 459 8.91 -26.95 14.08
N GLU A 460 9.30 -26.69 12.83
CA GLU A 460 10.54 -25.95 12.54
C GLU A 460 10.45 -24.51 13.04
N TYR A 461 9.30 -23.85 12.87
CA TYR A 461 9.08 -22.54 13.47
C TYR A 461 9.23 -22.58 15.00
N ILE A 462 8.55 -23.49 15.70
CA ILE A 462 8.65 -23.63 17.17
C ILE A 462 10.10 -23.85 17.59
N LYS A 463 10.81 -24.75 16.92
CA LYS A 463 12.23 -25.03 17.18
C LYS A 463 13.11 -23.79 16.98
N ASN A 464 12.74 -22.91 16.05
CA ASN A 464 13.44 -21.66 15.76
C ASN A 464 12.90 -20.46 16.57
N GLY A 465 12.23 -20.70 17.71
CA GLY A 465 11.74 -19.61 18.56
C GLY A 465 10.48 -18.91 18.02
N SER A 466 9.71 -19.59 17.18
CA SER A 466 8.43 -19.15 16.60
C SER A 466 8.53 -18.04 15.56
N PHE A 467 9.71 -17.81 14.99
CA PHE A 467 9.90 -16.89 13.85
C PHE A 467 10.91 -17.44 12.84
N HIS A 468 10.92 -16.86 11.65
CA HIS A 468 11.90 -17.12 10.61
C HIS A 468 12.41 -15.80 10.05
N VAL A 469 13.72 -15.72 9.76
CA VAL A 469 14.34 -14.59 9.07
C VAL A 469 15.17 -15.13 7.91
N HIS A 470 14.96 -14.60 6.71
CA HIS A 470 15.86 -14.82 5.59
C HIS A 470 16.73 -13.57 5.42
N HIS A 471 18.05 -13.72 5.54
CA HIS A 471 18.98 -12.61 5.35
C HIS A 471 19.37 -12.47 3.88
N LEU A 472 19.15 -11.28 3.32
CA LEU A 472 19.58 -10.98 1.96
C LEU A 472 21.11 -10.86 1.88
N PRO A 473 21.73 -11.36 0.80
CA PRO A 473 23.09 -11.00 0.44
C PRO A 473 23.26 -9.48 0.35
N GLU A 474 24.45 -8.99 0.70
CA GLU A 474 24.73 -7.54 0.77
C GLU A 474 24.39 -6.80 -0.52
N HIS A 475 24.73 -7.38 -1.68
CA HIS A 475 24.46 -6.78 -2.98
C HIS A 475 22.97 -6.60 -3.31
N MET A 476 22.04 -7.23 -2.57
CA MET A 476 20.58 -7.11 -2.76
C MET A 476 19.89 -6.19 -1.74
N ARG A 477 20.64 -5.63 -0.76
CA ARG A 477 20.05 -4.93 0.39
C ARG A 477 19.53 -3.53 0.05
N TYR A 478 19.97 -2.94 -1.04
CA TYR A 478 19.64 -1.58 -1.45
C TYR A 478 19.22 -1.52 -2.91
N PHE A 479 18.57 -0.42 -3.28
CA PHE A 479 18.03 -0.15 -4.60
C PHE A 479 17.11 -1.27 -5.09
N LYS A 480 16.37 -1.94 -4.21
CA LYS A 480 15.51 -3.10 -4.52
C LYS A 480 14.52 -2.84 -5.66
N HIS A 481 14.15 -1.58 -5.88
CA HIS A 481 13.29 -1.15 -6.99
C HIS A 481 13.96 -1.25 -8.37
N ALA A 482 15.29 -1.32 -8.41
CA ALA A 482 16.12 -1.28 -9.61
C ALA A 482 17.30 -2.28 -9.58
N ASN A 483 17.40 -3.11 -8.55
CA ASN A 483 18.47 -4.07 -8.36
C ASN A 483 18.07 -5.40 -8.99
N ARG A 484 18.74 -5.79 -10.08
CA ARG A 484 18.36 -6.94 -10.89
C ARG A 484 18.36 -8.24 -10.09
N ASP A 485 19.42 -8.47 -9.31
CA ASP A 485 19.55 -9.70 -8.51
C ASP A 485 18.44 -9.79 -7.46
N TYR A 486 18.09 -8.66 -6.83
CA TYR A 486 16.94 -8.61 -5.92
C TYR A 486 15.61 -8.86 -6.65
N LEU A 487 15.37 -8.24 -7.80
CA LEU A 487 14.12 -8.38 -8.55
C LEU A 487 13.92 -9.83 -9.04
N ASP A 488 14.96 -10.45 -9.58
CA ASP A 488 14.95 -11.86 -9.99
C ASP A 488 14.68 -12.78 -8.78
N TRP A 489 15.36 -12.53 -7.66
CA TRP A 489 15.12 -13.27 -6.41
C TRP A 489 13.70 -13.08 -5.88
N ALA A 490 13.21 -11.84 -5.81
CA ALA A 490 11.88 -11.49 -5.32
C ALA A 490 10.77 -12.13 -6.18
N ASN A 491 10.97 -12.21 -7.49
CA ASN A 491 10.09 -12.96 -8.38
C ASN A 491 10.10 -14.46 -8.08
N SER A 492 11.30 -15.05 -7.92
CA SER A 492 11.46 -16.48 -7.65
C SER A 492 10.75 -16.96 -6.38
N VAL A 493 10.71 -16.09 -5.34
CA VAL A 493 10.07 -16.37 -4.05
C VAL A 493 8.61 -15.90 -3.96
N GLY A 494 8.07 -15.28 -5.02
CA GLY A 494 6.67 -14.89 -5.12
C GLY A 494 6.30 -13.54 -4.49
N PHE A 495 7.24 -12.63 -4.27
CA PHE A 495 6.97 -11.28 -3.76
C PHE A 495 6.46 -10.32 -4.84
N ILE A 496 6.96 -10.48 -6.06
CA ILE A 496 6.58 -9.70 -7.24
C ILE A 496 6.24 -10.63 -8.41
N ALA A 497 5.39 -10.16 -9.32
CA ALA A 497 4.89 -10.97 -10.44
C ALA A 497 5.90 -11.08 -11.59
N ASP A 498 6.75 -10.08 -11.74
CA ASP A 498 7.76 -9.91 -12.80
C ASP A 498 9.01 -9.27 -12.19
N ALA A 499 10.17 -9.48 -12.82
CA ALA A 499 11.46 -8.95 -12.38
C ALA A 499 11.83 -7.63 -13.10
N GLU A 500 10.81 -6.82 -13.43
CA GLU A 500 11.00 -5.54 -14.10
C GLU A 500 11.35 -4.43 -13.10
N GLN A 501 11.94 -3.36 -13.62
CA GLN A 501 12.21 -2.17 -12.83
C GLN A 501 10.90 -1.58 -12.28
N LEU A 502 10.94 -1.17 -11.02
CA LEU A 502 9.85 -0.44 -10.39
C LEU A 502 10.11 1.06 -10.49
N VAL A 503 9.37 1.73 -11.39
CA VAL A 503 9.54 3.16 -11.70
C VAL A 503 8.74 4.03 -10.72
N PHE A 504 9.42 4.96 -10.04
CA PHE A 504 8.78 5.95 -9.19
C PHE A 504 7.98 6.96 -10.00
N GLN A 505 6.78 7.28 -9.52
CA GLN A 505 5.84 8.14 -10.23
C GLN A 505 5.83 9.54 -9.62
N LEU A 506 6.55 10.49 -10.23
CA LEU A 506 6.44 11.93 -9.92
C LEU A 506 5.12 12.50 -10.41
N TYR A 507 4.68 12.06 -11.60
CA TYR A 507 3.38 12.34 -12.16
C TYR A 507 2.49 11.09 -12.11
N LEU A 508 1.27 11.23 -11.60
CA LEU A 508 0.35 10.11 -11.38
C LEU A 508 -0.76 10.13 -12.44
N GLU A 509 -0.52 9.47 -13.58
CA GLU A 509 -1.55 9.29 -14.61
C GLU A 509 -2.85 8.65 -14.07
N PRO A 510 -2.83 7.64 -13.17
CA PRO A 510 -4.06 7.13 -12.58
C PRO A 510 -4.93 8.22 -11.94
N MET A 511 -4.31 9.23 -11.33
CA MET A 511 -5.05 10.34 -10.72
C MET A 511 -5.56 11.34 -11.73
N GLN A 512 -4.85 11.53 -12.84
CA GLN A 512 -5.33 12.35 -13.93
C GLN A 512 -6.58 11.75 -14.59
N LYS A 513 -6.70 10.41 -14.68
CA LYS A 513 -7.90 9.74 -15.22
C LYS A 513 -9.18 9.97 -14.41
N PHE A 514 -9.07 10.41 -13.15
CA PHE A 514 -10.23 10.75 -12.31
C PHE A 514 -10.61 12.24 -12.38
N ARG A 515 -9.80 13.08 -13.04
CA ARG A 515 -10.09 14.50 -13.29
C ARG A 515 -10.79 14.64 -14.63
#